data_AF-A0A232EGR2-F1
#
_entry.id   AF-A0A232EGR2-F1
#
_cell.length_a   1.000
_cell.length_b   1.000
_cell.length_c   1.000
_cell.angle_alpha   90.00
_cell.angle_beta   90.00
_cell.angle_gamma   90.00
#
_symmetry.space_group_name_H-M   'P 1'
#
loop_
_entity.id
_entity.type
_entity.pdbx_description
1 polymer ?
#
loop_
_entity_poly.entity_id
_entity_poly.type
_entity_poly.pdbx_seq_one_letter_code
_entity_poly.pdbx_strand_id
1 'polypeptide(L)'
;MKKHSLKWTVILDVFLSLNFIFKKNIFPVTKFMIKKLAQVTTDSLSNHLKKLFSNPLIANSLDERFNHKKTKSENLEDIYDGADYKEQDQANLLSSKGFEWIKNNVKIISKVLPLACCVDSVARCAILYMKRFNGIFGCTFCEHATVDIDGVRKYPMLKKVPKRRTNASIKSQMIEALKDQATTKNSGVWGPSSLMNLSYFDLSKGMIVDFMHSCLLGNIKQYTELIMTKVNSEFYVGSPTHICIINQRLQSLKLPTCVATVPKDIDDRKNWKASHWMIWLLFGSIPSLNGLLSKKYFNHLALLVTSITIFYKIFNEFFGDQYMHYNVQLLLHMSDTVEN
;
A
#
# COMPACT_ATOMS: atom_id res chain seq x y z
N MET A 1 22.62 -26.18 0.51
CA MET A 1 21.40 -25.76 1.24
C MET A 1 21.69 -24.54 2.11
N LYS A 2 21.26 -23.33 1.70
CA LYS A 2 21.35 -22.14 2.57
C LYS A 2 20.30 -22.29 3.67
N LYS A 3 20.72 -22.34 4.95
CA LYS A 3 19.84 -22.26 6.12
C LYS A 3 19.04 -20.96 6.04
N HIS A 4 17.76 -21.04 5.68
CA HIS A 4 16.83 -19.95 5.89
C HIS A 4 16.58 -19.81 7.39
N SER A 5 17.33 -18.91 8.04
CA SER A 5 17.02 -18.46 9.40
C SER A 5 15.97 -17.35 9.32
N LEU A 6 14.94 -17.45 10.16
CA LEU A 6 13.94 -16.39 10.31
C LEU A 6 14.65 -15.13 10.84
N LYS A 7 14.45 -13.99 10.16
CA LYS A 7 14.99 -12.71 10.61
C LYS A 7 14.35 -12.34 11.95
N TRP A 8 15.13 -11.71 12.84
CA TRP A 8 14.70 -11.24 14.17
C TRP A 8 13.41 -10.42 14.15
N THR A 9 13.17 -9.68 13.06
CA THR A 9 11.96 -8.88 12.87
C THR A 9 10.71 -9.75 12.84
N VAL A 10 10.75 -10.88 12.13
CA VAL A 10 9.61 -11.81 12.02
C VAL A 10 9.28 -12.44 13.37
N ILE A 11 10.30 -12.77 14.17
CA ILE A 11 10.11 -13.33 15.51
C ILE A 11 9.48 -12.29 16.46
N LEU A 12 9.89 -11.02 16.34
CA LEU A 12 9.30 -9.92 17.10
C LEU A 12 7.85 -9.67 16.68
N ASP A 13 7.56 -9.68 15.38
CA ASP A 13 6.21 -9.46 14.86
C ASP A 13 5.25 -10.55 15.34
N VAL A 14 5.71 -11.81 15.42
CA VAL A 14 4.94 -12.92 16.00
C VAL A 14 4.67 -12.72 17.49
N PHE A 15 5.67 -12.34 18.28
CA PHE A 15 5.46 -12.10 19.73
C PHE A 15 4.60 -10.87 20.02
N LEU A 16 4.73 -9.81 19.22
CA LEU A 16 3.86 -8.64 19.30
C LEU A 16 2.41 -9.01 18.95
N SER A 17 2.22 -9.82 17.92
CA SER A 17 0.90 -10.32 17.53
C SER A 17 0.28 -11.17 18.63
N LEU A 18 1.04 -12.06 19.27
CA LEU A 18 0.56 -12.90 20.37
C LEU A 18 0.20 -12.05 21.61
N ASN A 19 1.01 -11.06 21.98
CA ASN A 19 0.68 -10.15 23.09
C ASN A 19 -0.59 -9.35 22.84
N PHE A 20 -0.78 -8.93 21.60
CA PHE A 20 -1.99 -8.24 21.18
C PHE A 20 -3.22 -9.15 21.30
N ILE A 21 -3.12 -10.39 20.84
CA ILE A 21 -4.20 -11.41 20.93
C ILE A 21 -4.59 -11.67 22.39
N PHE A 22 -3.60 -11.83 23.28
CA PHE A 22 -3.86 -12.13 24.69
C PHE A 22 -4.14 -10.91 25.56
N LYS A 23 -4.14 -9.69 24.98
CA LYS A 23 -4.30 -8.39 25.67
C LYS A 23 -3.41 -8.25 26.91
N LYS A 24 -2.25 -8.91 26.89
CA LYS A 24 -1.28 -8.97 27.99
C LYS A 24 0.12 -9.08 27.39
N ASN A 25 1.09 -8.40 28.00
CA ASN A 25 2.50 -8.47 27.59
C ASN A 25 3.17 -9.73 28.16
N ILE A 26 2.75 -10.89 27.66
CA ILE A 26 3.21 -12.21 28.10
C ILE A 26 4.55 -12.56 27.44
N PHE A 27 4.73 -12.17 26.18
CA PHE A 27 5.90 -12.44 25.36
C PHE A 27 6.84 -11.22 25.25
N PRO A 28 8.15 -11.43 25.08
CA PRO A 28 9.11 -10.33 24.94
C PRO A 28 8.91 -9.50 23.67
N VAL A 29 8.78 -8.19 23.85
CA VAL A 29 8.47 -7.20 22.80
C VAL A 29 9.69 -6.53 22.17
N THR A 30 10.89 -6.82 22.68
CA THR A 30 12.15 -6.31 22.12
C THR A 30 13.18 -7.40 21.93
N LYS A 31 14.05 -7.23 20.94
CA LYS A 31 15.20 -8.13 20.70
C LYS A 31 16.05 -8.32 21.95
N PHE A 32 16.20 -7.27 22.75
CA PHE A 32 16.90 -7.30 24.02
C PHE A 32 16.18 -8.20 25.05
N MET A 33 14.86 -8.05 25.20
CA MET A 33 14.07 -8.90 26.09
C MET A 33 14.09 -10.36 25.67
N ILE A 34 14.02 -10.66 24.37
CA ILE A 34 14.13 -12.04 23.85
C ILE A 34 15.49 -12.65 24.22
N LYS A 35 16.58 -11.89 24.03
CA LYS A 35 17.93 -12.34 24.42
C LYS A 35 18.06 -12.58 25.92
N LYS A 36 17.45 -11.71 26.74
CA LYS A 36 17.49 -11.78 28.20
C LYS A 36 16.64 -12.93 28.77
N LEU A 37 15.47 -13.20 28.18
CA LEU A 37 14.55 -14.27 28.59
C LEU A 37 15.03 -15.65 28.14
N ALA A 38 15.56 -15.75 26.92
CA ALA A 38 15.84 -17.05 26.35
C ALA A 38 17.24 -17.56 26.66
N GLN A 39 18.26 -16.71 26.88
CA GLN A 39 19.68 -17.14 26.85
C GLN A 39 20.04 -18.01 25.63
N VAL A 40 19.25 -17.92 24.56
CA VAL A 40 19.26 -18.87 23.44
C VAL A 40 19.59 -18.13 22.14
N THR A 41 20.43 -18.74 21.31
CA THR A 41 20.81 -18.24 19.98
C THR A 41 19.63 -18.34 18.98
N THR A 42 19.62 -17.49 17.93
CA THR A 42 18.57 -17.49 16.88
C THR A 42 18.26 -18.86 16.31
N ASP A 43 19.29 -19.69 16.17
CA ASP A 43 19.21 -20.99 15.52
C ASP A 43 18.44 -22.00 16.38
N SER A 44 18.54 -21.90 17.70
CA SER A 44 17.82 -22.79 18.63
C SER A 44 16.34 -22.44 18.75
N LEU A 45 15.98 -21.15 18.71
CA LEU A 45 14.57 -20.74 18.68
C LEU A 45 13.87 -21.13 17.36
N SER A 46 14.57 -20.98 16.22
CA SER A 46 14.05 -21.43 14.93
C SER A 46 13.84 -22.95 14.88
N ASN A 47 14.70 -23.73 15.55
CA ASN A 47 14.54 -25.18 15.65
C ASN A 47 13.38 -25.58 16.55
N HIS A 48 13.12 -24.86 17.64
CA HIS A 48 11.95 -25.09 18.49
C HIS A 48 10.63 -24.78 17.79
N LEU A 49 10.57 -23.67 17.03
CA LEU A 49 9.39 -23.34 16.21
C LEU A 49 9.16 -24.37 15.10
N LYS A 50 10.23 -24.82 14.42
CA LYS A 50 10.12 -25.91 13.44
C LYS A 50 9.62 -27.20 14.08
N LYS A 51 10.14 -27.60 15.24
CA LYS A 51 9.64 -28.77 15.99
C LYS A 51 8.17 -28.62 16.40
N LEU A 52 7.73 -27.41 16.76
CA LEU A 52 6.34 -27.14 17.12
C LEU A 52 5.41 -27.31 15.92
N PHE A 53 5.76 -26.75 14.74
CA PHE A 53 4.96 -26.88 13.52
C PHE A 53 5.09 -28.23 12.82
N SER A 54 6.11 -29.03 13.14
CA SER A 54 6.23 -30.43 12.71
C SER A 54 5.57 -31.41 13.68
N ASN A 55 4.90 -30.94 14.74
CA ASN A 55 4.14 -31.79 15.63
C ASN A 55 2.92 -32.34 14.89
N PRO A 56 2.70 -33.67 14.82
CA PRO A 56 1.60 -34.28 14.06
C PRO A 56 0.22 -33.77 14.45
N LEU A 57 -0.02 -33.42 15.72
CA LEU A 57 -1.30 -32.85 16.15
C LEU A 57 -1.52 -31.45 15.56
N ILE A 58 -0.48 -30.62 15.52
CA ILE A 58 -0.55 -29.25 14.99
C ILE A 58 -0.54 -29.28 13.45
N ALA A 59 0.26 -30.14 12.85
CA ALA A 59 0.31 -30.33 11.40
C ALA A 59 -1.01 -30.91 10.88
N ASN A 60 -1.60 -31.91 11.53
CA ASN A 60 -2.90 -32.47 11.14
C ASN A 60 -4.03 -31.45 11.32
N SER A 61 -4.04 -30.64 12.38
CA SER A 61 -5.02 -29.55 12.53
C SER A 61 -4.85 -28.43 11.50
N LEU A 62 -3.68 -28.31 10.85
CA LEU A 62 -3.43 -27.38 9.75
C LEU A 62 -3.75 -28.02 8.38
N ASP A 63 -3.57 -29.34 8.22
CA ASP A 63 -3.87 -30.11 7.01
C ASP A 63 -5.35 -30.55 6.89
N GLU A 64 -6.10 -30.58 7.99
CA GLU A 64 -7.57 -30.78 8.00
C GLU A 64 -8.31 -29.76 7.13
N ARG A 65 -7.70 -28.60 6.89
CA ARG A 65 -8.22 -27.51 6.06
C ARG A 65 -8.30 -27.86 4.56
N PHE A 66 -7.60 -28.89 4.08
CA PHE A 66 -7.49 -29.23 2.65
C PHE A 66 -8.12 -30.58 2.24
N ASN A 67 -8.58 -31.40 3.19
CA ASN A 67 -8.99 -32.80 2.92
C ASN A 67 -10.42 -33.16 3.34
N HIS A 68 -11.32 -32.19 3.51
CA HIS A 68 -12.68 -32.48 3.95
C HIS A 68 -13.55 -33.06 2.82
N LYS A 69 -14.16 -34.24 3.02
CA LYS A 69 -15.24 -34.76 2.15
C LYS A 69 -16.59 -34.55 2.83
N LYS A 70 -17.59 -34.05 2.09
CA LYS A 70 -18.95 -33.84 2.60
C LYS A 70 -19.59 -35.16 3.05
N THR A 71 -20.28 -35.11 4.19
CA THR A 71 -21.10 -36.23 4.69
C THR A 71 -22.54 -36.19 4.13
N LYS A 72 -23.02 -35.02 3.69
CA LYS A 72 -24.32 -34.81 3.01
C LYS A 72 -24.17 -33.76 1.90
N SER A 73 -24.90 -33.93 0.78
CA SER A 73 -24.79 -33.08 -0.42
C SER A 73 -25.20 -31.62 -0.20
N GLU A 74 -26.09 -31.39 0.76
CA GLU A 74 -26.64 -30.08 1.15
C GLU A 74 -25.75 -29.29 2.12
N ASN A 75 -24.70 -29.90 2.68
CA ASN A 75 -23.75 -29.20 3.52
C ASN A 75 -22.91 -28.24 2.66
N LEU A 76 -22.77 -26.99 3.10
CA LEU A 76 -21.96 -25.99 2.43
C LEU A 76 -20.46 -26.34 2.54
N GLU A 77 -19.74 -26.16 1.43
CA GLU A 77 -18.28 -26.30 1.34
C GLU A 77 -17.67 -24.90 1.46
N ASP A 78 -16.64 -24.75 2.27
CA ASP A 78 -16.07 -23.46 2.63
C ASP A 78 -14.65 -23.27 2.07
N ILE A 79 -14.37 -22.11 1.49
CA ILE A 79 -13.01 -21.64 1.16
C ILE A 79 -12.65 -20.38 1.99
N TYR A 80 -13.61 -19.76 2.67
CA TYR A 80 -13.44 -18.56 3.49
C TYR A 80 -14.44 -18.61 4.65
N ASP A 81 -13.97 -19.15 5.77
CA ASP A 81 -14.68 -19.17 7.03
C ASP A 81 -15.27 -17.79 7.33
N GLY A 82 -16.60 -17.73 7.46
CA GLY A 82 -17.39 -16.50 7.49
C GLY A 82 -17.16 -15.52 8.65
N ALA A 83 -15.95 -15.48 9.23
CA ALA A 83 -15.43 -14.40 10.03
C ALA A 83 -15.51 -13.06 9.29
N ASP A 84 -15.12 -13.00 8.00
CA ASP A 84 -15.23 -11.78 7.19
C ASP A 84 -16.68 -11.30 7.05
N TYR A 85 -17.65 -12.23 6.94
CA TYR A 85 -19.08 -11.91 6.88
C TYR A 85 -19.61 -11.41 8.23
N LYS A 86 -19.17 -12.01 9.35
CA LYS A 86 -19.50 -11.51 10.71
C LYS A 86 -18.88 -10.14 10.99
N GLU A 87 -17.66 -9.89 10.52
CA GLU A 87 -16.99 -8.59 10.64
C GLU A 87 -17.65 -7.53 9.77
N GLN A 88 -18.16 -7.89 8.58
CA GLN A 88 -18.95 -6.98 7.73
C GLN A 88 -20.31 -6.64 8.34
N ASP A 89 -20.99 -7.61 8.95
CA ASP A 89 -22.22 -7.35 9.71
C ASP A 89 -21.95 -6.42 10.89
N GLN A 90 -20.83 -6.61 11.59
CA GLN A 90 -20.39 -5.70 12.64
C GLN A 90 -20.02 -4.31 12.11
N ALA A 91 -19.32 -4.21 10.98
CA ALA A 91 -18.96 -2.94 10.37
C ALA A 91 -20.21 -2.18 9.89
N ASN A 92 -21.18 -2.87 9.30
CA ASN A 92 -22.48 -2.31 8.92
C ASN A 92 -23.29 -1.91 10.17
N LEU A 93 -23.23 -2.68 11.26
CA LEU A 93 -23.86 -2.32 12.53
C LEU A 93 -23.23 -1.07 13.14
N LEU A 94 -21.90 -0.96 13.17
CA LEU A 94 -21.17 0.20 13.64
C LEU A 94 -21.40 1.43 12.74
N SER A 95 -21.58 1.24 11.45
CA SER A 95 -21.90 2.32 10.51
C SER A 95 -23.34 2.82 10.67
N SER A 96 -24.29 1.91 10.87
CA SER A 96 -25.73 2.23 10.93
C SER A 96 -26.17 2.65 12.32
N LYS A 97 -25.89 1.83 13.35
CA LYS A 97 -26.32 2.02 14.74
C LYS A 97 -25.24 2.70 15.60
N GLY A 98 -23.97 2.51 15.28
CA GLY A 98 -22.86 3.03 16.09
C GLY A 98 -22.63 2.23 17.38
N PHE A 99 -21.74 2.74 18.22
CA PHE A 99 -21.48 2.24 19.56
C PHE A 99 -21.63 3.35 20.60
N GLU A 100 -21.98 2.95 21.81
CA GLU A 100 -22.24 3.85 22.92
C GLU A 100 -21.03 3.95 23.85
N TRP A 101 -20.73 5.16 24.30
CA TRP A 101 -19.70 5.43 25.29
C TRP A 101 -20.04 6.66 26.12
N ILE A 102 -19.35 6.85 27.25
CA ILE A 102 -19.62 7.95 28.19
C ILE A 102 -18.44 8.90 28.21
N LYS A 103 -18.71 10.20 28.06
CA LYS A 103 -17.75 11.30 28.27
C LYS A 103 -18.35 12.30 29.24
N ASN A 104 -17.68 12.54 30.37
CA ASN A 104 -18.14 13.50 31.39
C ASN A 104 -19.61 13.25 31.84
N ASN A 105 -19.96 11.99 32.10
CA ASN A 105 -21.33 11.54 32.43
C ASN A 105 -22.39 11.78 31.32
N VAL A 106 -21.98 12.19 30.12
CA VAL A 106 -22.85 12.28 28.94
C VAL A 106 -22.70 11.01 28.11
N LYS A 107 -23.82 10.36 27.82
CA LYS A 107 -23.92 9.21 26.92
C LYS A 107 -23.85 9.71 25.47
N ILE A 108 -22.85 9.22 24.73
CA ILE A 108 -22.58 9.57 23.34
C ILE A 108 -22.69 8.31 22.49
N ILE A 109 -23.34 8.42 21.34
CA ILE A 109 -23.36 7.38 20.31
C ILE A 109 -22.47 7.83 19.16
N SER A 110 -21.46 7.03 18.82
CA SER A 110 -20.55 7.30 17.71
C SER A 110 -20.66 6.23 16.63
N LYS A 111 -20.77 6.66 15.38
CA LYS A 111 -20.82 5.78 14.20
C LYS A 111 -19.43 5.67 13.58
N VAL A 112 -19.11 4.48 13.07
CA VAL A 112 -17.84 4.22 12.40
C VAL A 112 -18.12 3.94 10.93
N LEU A 113 -17.69 4.85 10.05
CA LEU A 113 -17.89 4.72 8.62
C LEU A 113 -16.57 4.32 7.95
N PRO A 114 -16.51 3.17 7.26
CA PRO A 114 -15.36 2.83 6.44
C PRO A 114 -15.38 3.70 5.18
N LEU A 115 -14.57 4.76 5.17
CA LEU A 115 -14.55 5.72 4.05
C LEU A 115 -13.40 5.47 3.07
N ALA A 116 -12.29 4.91 3.54
CA ALA A 116 -11.07 4.76 2.74
C ALA A 116 -10.28 3.49 3.07
N CYS A 117 -9.73 2.87 2.03
CA CYS A 117 -8.81 1.73 2.09
C CYS A 117 -7.52 2.10 1.35
N CYS A 118 -6.47 2.45 2.08
CA CYS A 118 -5.15 2.72 1.52
C CYS A 118 -4.29 1.46 1.55
N VAL A 119 -4.10 0.89 0.38
CA VAL A 119 -3.27 -0.29 0.16
C VAL A 119 -2.48 -0.13 -1.14
N ASP A 120 -1.34 -0.82 -1.21
CA ASP A 120 -0.56 -0.85 -2.44
C ASP A 120 -1.34 -1.47 -3.61
N SER A 121 -0.86 -1.30 -4.83
CA SER A 121 -1.55 -1.76 -6.04
C SER A 121 -1.74 -3.28 -6.11
N VAL A 122 -0.91 -4.08 -5.42
CA VAL A 122 -1.04 -5.54 -5.41
C VAL A 122 -2.15 -5.96 -4.45
N ALA A 123 -2.12 -5.44 -3.23
CA ALA A 123 -3.13 -5.68 -2.21
C ALA A 123 -4.49 -5.12 -2.65
N ARG A 124 -4.52 -3.96 -3.32
CA ARG A 124 -5.75 -3.38 -3.87
C ARG A 124 -6.49 -4.34 -4.79
N CYS A 125 -5.78 -4.94 -5.75
CA CYS A 125 -6.36 -5.91 -6.68
C CYS A 125 -6.87 -7.15 -5.95
N ALA A 126 -6.15 -7.63 -4.94
CA ALA A 126 -6.57 -8.80 -4.16
C ALA A 126 -7.86 -8.52 -3.36
N ILE A 127 -7.91 -7.40 -2.65
CA ILE A 127 -9.07 -7.01 -1.83
C ILE A 127 -10.31 -6.79 -2.71
N LEU A 128 -10.17 -6.13 -3.86
CA LEU A 128 -11.27 -5.91 -4.81
C LEU A 128 -11.62 -7.15 -5.63
N TYR A 129 -10.89 -8.25 -5.48
CA TYR A 129 -10.99 -9.43 -6.33
C TYR A 129 -10.99 -9.09 -7.83
N MET A 130 -9.99 -8.29 -8.21
CA MET A 130 -9.73 -7.82 -9.58
C MET A 130 -8.41 -8.38 -10.11
N LYS A 131 -8.23 -8.34 -11.43
CA LYS A 131 -6.93 -8.63 -12.06
C LYS A 131 -5.87 -7.68 -11.49
N ARG A 132 -4.64 -8.19 -11.41
CA ARG A 132 -3.47 -7.37 -11.06
C ARG A 132 -3.29 -6.23 -12.05
N PHE A 133 -2.63 -5.16 -11.60
CA PHE A 133 -2.40 -3.94 -12.37
C PHE A 133 -1.71 -4.14 -13.74
N ASN A 134 -1.06 -5.28 -13.98
CA ASN A 134 -0.43 -5.64 -15.25
C ASN A 134 -1.30 -6.52 -16.18
N GLY A 135 -2.53 -6.85 -15.78
CA GLY A 135 -3.50 -7.58 -16.60
C GLY A 135 -4.30 -6.68 -17.54
N ILE A 136 -4.94 -7.28 -18.54
CA ILE A 136 -5.87 -6.58 -19.43
C ILE A 136 -7.06 -6.06 -18.60
N PHE A 137 -7.31 -4.75 -18.66
CA PHE A 137 -8.25 -4.02 -17.81
C PHE A 137 -7.92 -4.10 -16.30
N GLY A 138 -6.65 -4.33 -15.94
CA GLY A 138 -6.22 -4.55 -14.56
C GLY A 138 -6.07 -3.29 -13.69
N CYS A 139 -6.16 -2.09 -14.25
CA CYS A 139 -6.24 -0.86 -13.46
C CYS A 139 -7.48 -0.95 -12.57
N THR A 140 -7.46 -0.43 -11.34
CA THR A 140 -8.65 -0.41 -10.47
C THR A 140 -9.50 0.84 -10.66
N PHE A 141 -8.94 1.91 -11.24
CA PHE A 141 -9.60 3.22 -11.38
C PHE A 141 -10.31 3.43 -12.72
N CYS A 142 -9.85 2.77 -13.78
CA CYS A 142 -10.40 2.96 -15.12
C CYS A 142 -10.32 1.71 -15.99
N GLU A 143 -11.21 1.63 -16.99
CA GLU A 143 -11.34 0.53 -17.95
C GLU A 143 -10.30 0.66 -19.08
N HIS A 144 -9.04 0.94 -18.72
CA HIS A 144 -7.94 1.01 -19.68
C HIS A 144 -7.38 -0.39 -19.96
N ALA A 145 -7.45 -0.83 -21.22
CA ALA A 145 -6.82 -2.07 -21.65
C ALA A 145 -5.28 -1.92 -21.74
N THR A 146 -4.54 -2.90 -21.24
CA THR A 146 -3.10 -3.01 -21.49
C THR A 146 -2.84 -3.68 -22.85
N VAL A 147 -1.80 -3.24 -23.55
CA VAL A 147 -1.28 -3.91 -24.75
C VAL A 147 0.02 -4.65 -24.43
N ASP A 148 0.33 -5.69 -25.21
CA ASP A 148 1.62 -6.38 -25.14
C ASP A 148 2.66 -5.63 -25.97
N ILE A 149 3.77 -5.22 -25.35
CA ILE A 149 4.89 -4.56 -26.00
C ILE A 149 6.17 -5.26 -25.52
N ASP A 150 6.81 -6.00 -26.42
CA ASP A 150 8.04 -6.75 -26.17
C ASP A 150 7.92 -7.74 -24.99
N GLY A 151 6.80 -8.46 -24.90
CA GLY A 151 6.55 -9.43 -23.82
C GLY A 151 6.18 -8.79 -22.48
N VAL A 152 5.96 -7.46 -22.45
CA VAL A 152 5.57 -6.71 -21.27
C VAL A 152 4.25 -6.00 -21.50
N ARG A 153 3.28 -6.22 -20.61
CA ARG A 153 1.99 -5.53 -20.64
C ARG A 153 2.13 -4.08 -20.19
N LYS A 154 1.71 -3.14 -21.03
CA LYS A 154 1.81 -1.69 -20.79
C LYS A 154 0.48 -0.99 -21.08
N TYR A 155 0.25 0.10 -20.37
CA TYR A 155 -0.84 1.03 -20.67
C TYR A 155 -0.38 2.00 -21.76
N PRO A 156 -0.96 1.96 -22.98
CA PRO A 156 -0.58 2.87 -24.04
C PRO A 156 -1.04 4.30 -23.72
N MET A 157 -0.37 5.29 -24.32
CA MET A 157 -0.90 6.66 -24.30
C MET A 157 -2.09 6.74 -25.24
N LEU A 158 -3.23 7.19 -24.74
CA LEU A 158 -4.47 7.32 -25.50
C LEU A 158 -4.82 8.80 -25.66
N LYS A 159 -5.36 9.18 -26.82
CA LYS A 159 -5.93 10.52 -27.04
C LYS A 159 -7.21 10.75 -26.23
N LYS A 160 -7.98 9.68 -26.01
CA LYS A 160 -9.23 9.69 -25.25
C LYS A 160 -8.99 9.11 -23.87
N VAL A 161 -9.45 9.82 -22.83
CA VAL A 161 -9.37 9.36 -21.45
C VAL A 161 -10.20 8.07 -21.30
N PRO A 162 -9.62 6.99 -20.73
CA PRO A 162 -10.36 5.76 -20.44
C PRO A 162 -11.54 6.01 -19.50
N LYS A 163 -12.63 5.25 -19.69
CA LYS A 163 -13.80 5.32 -18.82
C LYS A 163 -13.42 5.00 -17.38
N ARG A 164 -13.82 5.87 -16.45
CA ARG A 164 -13.60 5.66 -15.01
C ARG A 164 -14.53 4.57 -14.49
N ARG A 165 -14.04 3.76 -13.55
CA ARG A 165 -14.88 2.82 -12.81
C ARG A 165 -15.67 3.57 -11.75
N THR A 166 -16.90 3.14 -11.54
CA THR A 166 -17.78 3.64 -10.48
C THR A 166 -18.14 2.49 -9.55
N ASN A 167 -18.63 2.80 -8.35
CA ASN A 167 -19.15 1.76 -7.45
C ASN A 167 -20.17 0.87 -8.15
N ALA A 168 -21.12 1.47 -8.86
CA ALA A 168 -22.16 0.75 -9.60
C ALA A 168 -21.57 -0.13 -10.73
N SER A 169 -20.61 0.39 -11.50
CA SER A 169 -20.02 -0.39 -12.61
C SER A 169 -19.22 -1.58 -12.08
N ILE A 170 -18.45 -1.40 -11.00
CA ILE A 170 -17.71 -2.48 -10.35
C ILE A 170 -18.70 -3.52 -9.82
N LYS A 171 -19.75 -3.10 -9.11
CA LYS A 171 -20.76 -4.02 -8.57
C LYS A 171 -21.47 -4.83 -9.67
N SER A 172 -21.83 -4.21 -10.79
CA SER A 172 -22.40 -4.93 -11.94
C SER A 172 -21.44 -5.99 -12.48
N GLN A 173 -20.18 -5.61 -12.71
CA GLN A 173 -19.14 -6.50 -13.23
C GLN A 173 -18.85 -7.67 -12.28
N MET A 174 -18.92 -7.44 -10.96
CA MET A 174 -18.79 -8.48 -9.95
C MET A 174 -19.95 -9.51 -10.01
N ILE A 175 -21.19 -9.04 -10.18
CA ILE A 175 -22.38 -9.90 -10.32
C ILE A 175 -22.34 -10.68 -11.65
N GLU A 176 -21.92 -10.02 -12.73
CA GLU A 176 -21.76 -10.66 -14.05
C GLU A 176 -20.68 -11.74 -14.01
N ALA A 177 -19.53 -11.47 -13.38
CA ALA A 177 -18.45 -12.43 -13.21
C ALA A 177 -18.86 -13.68 -12.40
N LEU A 178 -19.82 -13.54 -11.47
CA LEU A 178 -20.39 -14.66 -10.74
C LEU A 178 -21.26 -15.56 -11.64
N LYS A 179 -21.97 -14.96 -12.60
CA LYS A 179 -22.86 -15.69 -13.53
C LYS A 179 -22.09 -16.35 -14.68
N ASP A 180 -21.09 -15.67 -15.22
CA ASP A 180 -20.27 -16.15 -16.32
C ASP A 180 -18.82 -15.70 -16.16
N GLN A 181 -17.94 -16.66 -15.86
CA GLN A 181 -16.51 -16.39 -15.70
C GLN A 181 -15.84 -15.92 -17.01
N ALA A 182 -16.42 -16.15 -18.19
CA ALA A 182 -15.84 -15.65 -19.44
C ALA A 182 -15.85 -14.11 -19.52
N THR A 183 -16.80 -13.44 -18.85
CA THR A 183 -16.90 -11.97 -18.79
C THR A 183 -15.70 -11.32 -18.09
N THR A 184 -15.04 -12.04 -17.18
CA THR A 184 -13.84 -11.58 -16.44
C THR A 184 -12.67 -11.25 -17.38
N LYS A 185 -12.61 -11.89 -18.55
CA LYS A 185 -11.57 -11.63 -19.56
C LYS A 185 -11.61 -10.17 -20.04
N ASN A 186 -12.78 -9.57 -20.12
CA ASN A 186 -12.99 -8.26 -20.73
C ASN A 186 -13.29 -7.12 -19.73
N SER A 187 -13.54 -7.40 -18.45
CA SER A 187 -13.84 -6.37 -17.43
C SER A 187 -12.67 -6.06 -16.48
N GLY A 188 -11.80 -7.05 -16.26
CA GLY A 188 -10.74 -6.98 -15.25
C GLY A 188 -11.19 -7.29 -13.82
N VAL A 189 -12.45 -7.67 -13.62
CA VAL A 189 -13.04 -8.10 -12.34
C VAL A 189 -13.15 -9.62 -12.33
N TRP A 190 -12.66 -10.30 -11.29
CA TRP A 190 -12.74 -11.76 -11.18
C TRP A 190 -14.04 -12.24 -10.56
N GLY A 191 -14.68 -11.42 -9.72
CA GLY A 191 -15.93 -11.75 -9.05
C GLY A 191 -16.21 -10.80 -7.89
N PRO A 192 -17.18 -11.13 -7.04
CA PRO A 192 -17.55 -10.34 -5.87
C PRO A 192 -16.39 -10.16 -4.89
N SER A 193 -16.20 -8.92 -4.43
CA SER A 193 -15.33 -8.60 -3.28
C SER A 193 -16.15 -8.55 -2.00
N SER A 194 -15.56 -9.00 -0.90
CA SER A 194 -16.05 -8.79 0.46
C SER A 194 -16.46 -7.33 0.75
N LEU A 195 -15.76 -6.35 0.17
CA LEU A 195 -16.08 -4.92 0.38
C LEU A 195 -17.40 -4.49 -0.27
N MET A 196 -17.96 -5.26 -1.21
CA MET A 196 -19.25 -4.95 -1.85
C MET A 196 -20.40 -4.88 -0.82
N ASN A 197 -20.27 -5.63 0.27
CA ASN A 197 -21.28 -5.79 1.33
C ASN A 197 -21.27 -4.62 2.33
N LEU A 198 -20.26 -3.75 2.31
CA LEU A 198 -20.21 -2.59 3.19
C LEU A 198 -21.18 -1.52 2.67
N SER A 199 -22.12 -1.10 3.52
CA SER A 199 -23.23 -0.21 3.15
C SER A 199 -22.76 1.19 2.78
N TYR A 200 -21.66 1.65 3.37
CA TYR A 200 -21.15 3.01 3.22
C TYR A 200 -19.76 3.09 2.57
N PHE A 201 -19.29 1.97 1.98
CA PHE A 201 -18.02 1.94 1.27
C PHE A 201 -18.24 1.99 -0.25
N ASP A 202 -17.52 2.89 -0.92
CA ASP A 202 -17.50 2.97 -2.38
C ASP A 202 -16.29 2.21 -2.93
N LEU A 203 -16.52 1.16 -3.73
CA LEU A 203 -15.46 0.31 -4.29
C LEU A 203 -14.52 1.06 -5.26
N SER A 204 -14.93 2.21 -5.78
CA SER A 204 -14.10 3.07 -6.61
C SER A 204 -13.47 4.19 -5.78
N LYS A 205 -14.29 5.04 -5.15
CA LYS A 205 -13.84 6.25 -4.42
C LYS A 205 -13.17 5.91 -3.09
N GLY A 206 -13.55 4.83 -2.43
CA GLY A 206 -12.96 4.40 -1.17
C GLY A 206 -11.58 3.75 -1.33
N MET A 207 -11.18 3.36 -2.54
CA MET A 207 -9.92 2.63 -2.76
C MET A 207 -8.75 3.58 -3.01
N ILE A 208 -8.30 4.23 -1.95
CA ILE A 208 -7.32 5.29 -2.06
C ILE A 208 -5.91 4.82 -2.46
N VAL A 209 -5.12 5.72 -3.06
CA VAL A 209 -3.82 5.52 -3.69
C VAL A 209 -2.84 5.65 -2.55
N ASP A 210 -1.90 4.73 -2.50
CA ASP A 210 -0.81 4.79 -1.55
C ASP A 210 0.25 5.79 -2.02
N PHE A 211 0.42 6.90 -1.27
CA PHE A 211 1.47 7.91 -1.51
C PHE A 211 2.85 7.34 -1.64
N MET A 212 3.17 6.47 -0.70
CA MET A 212 4.50 5.94 -0.56
C MET A 212 4.87 5.13 -1.78
N HIS A 213 4.00 4.23 -2.23
CA HIS A 213 4.28 3.35 -3.37
C HIS A 213 4.06 4.03 -4.73
N SER A 214 3.05 4.89 -4.86
CA SER A 214 2.73 5.52 -6.15
C SER A 214 3.65 6.70 -6.47
N CYS A 215 3.79 7.65 -5.56
CA CYS A 215 4.57 8.87 -5.82
C CYS A 215 6.05 8.66 -5.51
N LEU A 216 6.37 8.21 -4.28
CA LEU A 216 7.75 8.21 -3.78
C LEU A 216 8.57 7.03 -4.34
N LEU A 217 8.13 5.80 -4.10
CA LEU A 217 8.82 4.60 -4.56
C LEU A 217 8.49 4.23 -6.01
N GLY A 218 7.47 4.88 -6.59
CA GLY A 218 7.05 4.75 -7.98
C GLY A 218 7.59 5.88 -8.84
N ASN A 219 6.82 6.96 -8.99
CA ASN A 219 7.07 8.02 -9.97
C ASN A 219 8.41 8.75 -9.78
N ILE A 220 8.69 9.33 -8.61
CA ILE A 220 9.90 10.14 -8.43
C ILE A 220 11.15 9.26 -8.46
N LYS A 221 11.08 8.05 -7.91
CA LYS A 221 12.17 7.06 -8.02
C LYS A 221 12.43 6.70 -9.49
N GLN A 222 11.40 6.36 -10.25
CA GLN A 222 11.54 6.01 -11.67
C GLN A 222 12.11 7.18 -12.48
N TYR A 223 11.59 8.39 -12.29
CA TYR A 223 12.09 9.60 -12.93
C TYR A 223 13.57 9.82 -12.61
N THR A 224 13.94 9.70 -11.33
CA THR A 224 15.32 9.89 -10.88
C THR A 224 16.24 8.84 -11.48
N GLU A 225 15.85 7.57 -11.50
CA GLU A 225 16.67 6.54 -12.14
C GLU A 225 16.83 6.76 -13.64
N LEU A 226 15.79 7.25 -14.32
CA LEU A 226 15.84 7.55 -15.75
C LEU A 226 16.89 8.62 -16.06
N ILE A 227 16.89 9.74 -15.33
CA ILE A 227 17.86 10.83 -15.53
C ILE A 227 19.27 10.46 -15.06
N MET A 228 19.41 9.52 -14.13
CA MET A 228 20.71 9.09 -13.60
C MET A 228 21.38 7.96 -14.40
N THR A 229 20.62 7.16 -15.15
CA THR A 229 21.17 5.92 -15.75
C THR A 229 21.13 5.88 -17.27
N LYS A 230 20.26 6.67 -17.92
CA LYS A 230 20.06 6.58 -19.36
C LYS A 230 21.10 7.41 -20.13
N VAL A 231 22.32 6.88 -20.22
CA VAL A 231 23.43 7.48 -20.98
C VAL A 231 23.01 7.80 -22.42
N ASN A 232 23.57 8.86 -22.99
CA ASN A 232 23.27 9.39 -24.33
C ASN A 232 21.85 9.97 -24.52
N SER A 233 21.08 10.13 -23.43
CA SER A 233 19.81 10.84 -23.49
C SER A 233 19.98 12.32 -23.13
N GLU A 234 19.16 13.19 -23.72
CA GLU A 234 19.18 14.63 -23.46
C GLU A 234 18.88 15.02 -22.00
N PHE A 235 18.28 14.11 -21.24
CA PHE A 235 17.95 14.26 -19.82
C PHE A 235 18.94 13.57 -18.88
N TYR A 236 20.06 13.05 -19.40
CA TYR A 236 21.06 12.34 -18.61
C TYR A 236 21.90 13.30 -17.77
N VAL A 237 21.90 13.08 -16.45
CA VAL A 237 22.68 13.84 -15.46
C VAL A 237 23.45 12.94 -14.49
N GLY A 238 23.66 11.67 -14.86
CA GLY A 238 24.36 10.70 -14.03
C GLY A 238 25.88 10.66 -14.20
N SER A 239 26.51 11.69 -14.77
CA SER A 239 27.97 11.74 -14.90
C SER A 239 28.62 11.97 -13.53
N PRO A 240 29.86 11.50 -13.28
CA PRO A 240 30.54 11.72 -12.00
C PRO A 240 30.60 13.20 -11.59
N THR A 241 30.80 14.09 -12.55
CA THR A 241 30.81 15.54 -12.34
C THR A 241 29.44 16.06 -11.88
N HIS A 242 28.36 15.67 -12.57
CA HIS A 242 27.01 16.09 -12.18
C HIS A 242 26.59 15.50 -10.83
N ILE A 243 26.92 14.24 -10.56
CA ILE A 243 26.66 13.58 -9.27
C ILE A 243 27.36 14.33 -8.13
N CYS A 244 28.63 14.71 -8.30
CA CYS A 244 29.37 15.49 -7.32
C CYS A 244 28.66 16.82 -7.00
N ILE A 245 28.24 17.54 -8.04
CA ILE A 245 27.49 18.80 -7.90
C ILE A 245 26.15 18.57 -7.18
N ILE A 246 25.42 17.51 -7.52
CA ILE A 246 24.14 17.15 -6.89
C ILE A 246 24.33 16.87 -5.41
N ASN A 247 25.31 16.04 -5.03
CA ASN A 247 25.58 15.72 -3.63
C ASN A 247 26.00 16.97 -2.84
N GLN A 248 26.87 17.80 -3.39
CA GLN A 248 27.24 19.07 -2.73
C GLN A 248 26.00 19.95 -2.48
N ARG A 249 25.10 20.03 -3.45
CA ARG A 249 23.83 20.77 -3.29
C ARG A 249 22.91 20.13 -2.25
N LEU A 250 22.78 18.80 -2.24
CA LEU A 250 22.01 18.08 -1.22
C LEU A 250 22.53 18.31 0.20
N GLN A 251 23.86 18.26 0.40
CA GLN A 251 24.50 18.46 1.70
C GLN A 251 24.39 19.91 2.20
N SER A 252 24.19 20.88 1.31
CA SER A 252 24.00 22.29 1.66
C SER A 252 22.53 22.66 1.89
N LEU A 253 21.58 21.73 1.72
CA LEU A 253 20.17 22.00 1.98
C LEU A 253 19.92 22.26 3.46
N LYS A 254 19.28 23.39 3.75
CA LYS A 254 18.74 23.69 5.07
C LYS A 254 17.27 23.29 5.11
N LEU A 255 16.99 22.14 5.72
CA LEU A 255 15.62 21.67 5.89
C LEU A 255 14.95 22.33 7.12
N PRO A 256 13.62 22.49 7.12
CA PRO A 256 12.87 22.89 8.30
C PRO A 256 13.08 21.92 9.47
N THR A 257 13.03 22.43 10.70
CA THR A 257 13.26 21.65 11.93
C THR A 257 12.26 20.51 12.14
N CYS A 258 11.07 20.59 11.55
CA CYS A 258 10.06 19.53 11.59
C CYS A 258 10.42 18.29 10.75
N VAL A 259 11.44 18.38 9.88
CA VAL A 259 11.89 17.27 9.05
C VAL A 259 13.04 16.53 9.74
N ALA A 260 12.74 15.41 10.39
CA ALA A 260 13.73 14.64 11.14
C ALA A 260 14.73 13.85 10.27
N THR A 261 14.47 13.70 8.96
CA THR A 261 15.34 12.94 8.05
C THR A 261 16.32 13.87 7.35
N VAL A 262 17.60 13.50 7.33
CA VAL A 262 18.67 14.26 6.66
C VAL A 262 18.72 13.89 5.18
N PRO A 263 18.97 14.85 4.25
CA PRO A 263 19.25 14.52 2.86
C PRO A 263 20.40 13.51 2.76
N LYS A 264 20.23 12.49 1.92
CA LYS A 264 21.29 11.54 1.61
C LYS A 264 21.84 11.83 0.23
N ASP A 265 23.08 11.42 -0.01
CA ASP A 265 23.69 11.49 -1.33
C ASP A 265 22.91 10.68 -2.36
N ILE A 266 22.87 11.21 -3.59
CA ILE A 266 22.17 10.61 -4.73
C ILE A 266 22.81 9.29 -5.17
N ASP A 267 24.07 9.04 -4.78
CA ASP A 267 24.75 7.77 -4.99
C ASP A 267 24.14 6.64 -4.15
N ASP A 268 23.65 6.96 -2.95
CA ASP A 268 22.99 6.00 -2.06
C ASP A 268 21.51 5.76 -2.44
N ARG A 269 21.03 6.33 -3.55
CA ARG A 269 19.59 6.29 -3.94
C ARG A 269 19.00 4.89 -4.03
N LYS A 270 19.83 3.88 -4.34
CA LYS A 270 19.39 2.47 -4.37
C LYS A 270 18.91 1.98 -3.00
N ASN A 271 19.45 2.55 -1.91
CA ASN A 271 19.11 2.22 -0.52
C ASN A 271 18.16 3.24 0.11
N TRP A 272 17.70 4.24 -0.64
CA TRP A 272 16.77 5.24 -0.12
C TRP A 272 15.41 4.62 0.22
N LYS A 273 15.01 4.80 1.48
CA LYS A 273 13.64 4.61 1.97
C LYS A 273 12.71 5.73 1.46
N ALA A 274 11.40 5.52 1.56
CA ALA A 274 10.40 6.50 1.14
C ALA A 274 10.60 7.91 1.72
N SER A 275 10.99 8.05 2.99
CA SER A 275 11.28 9.36 3.59
C SER A 275 12.39 10.14 2.87
N HIS A 276 13.43 9.46 2.38
CA HIS A 276 14.48 10.11 1.59
C HIS A 276 13.97 10.53 0.22
N TRP A 277 13.14 9.71 -0.43
CA TRP A 277 12.46 10.08 -1.67
C TRP A 277 11.52 11.27 -1.50
N MET A 278 10.87 11.40 -0.34
CA MET A 278 10.03 12.56 -0.01
C MET A 278 10.86 13.84 0.11
N ILE A 279 12.00 13.78 0.80
CA ILE A 279 12.92 14.94 0.89
C ILE A 279 13.46 15.31 -0.49
N TRP A 280 13.86 14.31 -1.27
CA TRP A 280 14.30 14.53 -2.64
C TRP A 280 13.20 15.20 -3.47
N LEU A 281 11.96 14.70 -3.43
CA LEU A 281 10.85 15.28 -4.18
C LEU A 281 10.59 16.73 -3.78
N LEU A 282 10.36 16.99 -2.48
CA LEU A 282 9.84 18.27 -2.01
C LEU A 282 10.92 19.37 -1.89
N PHE A 283 12.14 18.99 -1.54
CA PHE A 283 13.20 19.97 -1.20
C PHE A 283 14.47 19.81 -2.02
N GLY A 284 14.83 18.58 -2.39
CA GLY A 284 16.15 18.30 -2.95
C GLY A 284 16.24 18.43 -4.47
N SER A 285 15.25 17.94 -5.19
CA SER A 285 15.35 17.66 -6.62
C SER A 285 15.51 18.94 -7.46
N ILE A 286 14.68 19.96 -7.20
CA ILE A 286 14.72 21.24 -7.92
C ILE A 286 16.04 22.00 -7.68
N PRO A 287 16.47 22.28 -6.44
CA PRO A 287 17.75 22.96 -6.22
C PRO A 287 18.94 22.16 -6.74
N SER A 288 18.93 20.83 -6.57
CA SER A 288 20.06 19.99 -6.93
C SER A 288 20.25 19.85 -8.43
N LEU A 289 19.16 19.87 -9.21
CA LEU A 289 19.19 19.68 -10.67
C LEU A 289 19.21 20.99 -11.47
N ASN A 290 19.14 22.15 -10.79
CA ASN A 290 19.11 23.44 -11.46
C ASN A 290 20.38 23.69 -12.30
N GLY A 291 20.21 23.98 -13.58
CA GLY A 291 21.32 24.16 -14.53
C GLY A 291 22.04 22.86 -14.95
N LEU A 292 21.62 21.69 -14.46
CA LEU A 292 22.15 20.39 -14.91
C LEU A 292 21.22 19.71 -15.91
N LEU A 293 19.90 19.82 -15.69
CA LEU A 293 18.89 19.37 -16.65
C LEU A 293 18.57 20.46 -17.67
N SER A 294 18.32 20.07 -18.92
CA SER A 294 17.80 21.00 -19.92
C SER A 294 16.44 21.57 -19.46
N LYS A 295 16.13 22.79 -19.90
CA LYS A 295 14.97 23.56 -19.41
C LYS A 295 13.65 22.78 -19.54
N LYS A 296 13.49 22.02 -20.62
CA LYS A 296 12.31 21.16 -20.85
C LYS A 296 12.10 20.14 -19.74
N TYR A 297 13.11 19.33 -19.42
CA TYR A 297 13.00 18.28 -18.41
C TYR A 297 12.97 18.82 -16.99
N PHE A 298 13.67 19.92 -16.75
CA PHE A 298 13.61 20.64 -15.49
C PHE A 298 12.19 21.18 -15.22
N ASN A 299 11.54 21.77 -16.24
CA ASN A 299 10.16 22.24 -16.11
C ASN A 299 9.18 21.09 -15.86
N HIS A 300 9.37 19.93 -16.49
CA HIS A 300 8.53 18.75 -16.22
C HIS A 300 8.65 18.29 -14.76
N LEU A 301 9.87 18.24 -14.22
CA LEU A 301 10.08 17.94 -12.80
C LEU A 301 9.46 19.01 -11.90
N ALA A 302 9.63 20.29 -12.23
CA ALA A 302 9.06 21.40 -11.48
C ALA A 302 7.53 21.32 -11.42
N LEU A 303 6.87 20.93 -12.52
CA LEU A 303 5.43 20.69 -12.53
C LEU A 303 5.04 19.56 -11.57
N LEU A 304 5.76 18.43 -11.57
CA LEU A 304 5.49 17.34 -10.63
C LEU A 304 5.66 17.79 -9.17
N VAL A 305 6.77 18.43 -8.84
CA VAL A 305 7.07 18.91 -7.48
C VAL A 305 6.03 19.93 -7.03
N THR A 306 5.68 20.88 -7.90
CA THR A 306 4.67 21.91 -7.60
C THR A 306 3.30 21.30 -7.37
N SER A 307 2.85 20.38 -8.22
CA SER A 307 1.56 19.70 -8.07
C SER A 307 1.47 18.96 -6.74
N ILE A 308 2.51 18.21 -6.37
CA ILE A 308 2.53 17.48 -5.08
C ILE A 308 2.61 18.45 -3.89
N THR A 309 3.33 19.56 -4.02
CA THR A 309 3.43 20.56 -2.95
C THR A 309 2.11 21.31 -2.73
N ILE A 310 1.45 21.72 -3.81
CA ILE A 310 0.12 22.35 -3.74
C ILE A 310 -0.87 21.39 -3.11
N PHE A 311 -0.87 20.13 -3.54
CA PHE A 311 -1.70 19.08 -2.99
C PHE A 311 -1.52 18.92 -1.47
N TYR A 312 -0.27 18.92 -1.01
CA TYR A 312 0.07 18.85 0.41
C TYR A 312 -0.45 20.07 1.19
N LYS A 313 -0.33 21.27 0.61
CA LYS A 313 -0.79 22.52 1.24
C LYS A 313 -2.32 22.58 1.36
N ILE A 314 -3.03 22.27 0.28
CA ILE A 314 -4.50 22.26 0.25
C ILE A 314 -5.03 21.28 1.30
N PHE A 315 -4.42 20.10 1.42
CA PHE A 315 -4.83 19.15 2.45
C PHE A 315 -4.70 19.73 3.86
N ASN A 316 -3.61 20.44 4.14
CA ASN A 316 -3.43 21.06 5.44
C ASN A 316 -4.50 22.12 5.74
N GLU A 317 -4.91 22.90 4.73
CA GLU A 317 -5.96 23.90 4.88
C GLU A 317 -7.34 23.27 5.16
N PHE A 318 -7.65 22.12 4.55
CA PHE A 318 -8.94 21.44 4.74
C PHE A 318 -9.05 20.70 6.06
N PHE A 319 -7.97 20.06 6.52
CA PHE A 319 -8.04 19.16 7.67
C PHE A 319 -7.39 19.76 8.92
N GLY A 320 -6.45 20.71 8.80
CA GLY A 320 -5.78 21.37 9.92
C GLY A 320 -4.58 20.58 10.48
N ASP A 321 -3.61 21.31 11.04
CA ASP A 321 -2.29 20.79 11.45
C ASP A 321 -2.37 19.58 12.38
N GLN A 322 -3.36 19.54 13.28
CA GLN A 322 -3.54 18.48 14.28
C GLN A 322 -3.92 17.12 13.68
N TYR A 323 -4.48 17.09 12.46
CA TYR A 323 -4.87 15.86 11.77
C TYR A 323 -3.78 15.36 10.82
N MET A 324 -2.69 16.12 10.64
CA MET A 324 -1.51 15.69 9.88
C MET A 324 -0.74 14.54 10.55
N HIS A 325 -1.03 14.24 11.82
CA HIS A 325 -0.44 13.12 12.55
C HIS A 325 -1.11 11.76 12.27
N TYR A 326 -2.32 11.76 11.69
CA TYR A 326 -2.96 10.55 11.17
C TYR A 326 -2.43 10.30 9.75
N ASN A 327 -1.78 9.14 9.54
CA ASN A 327 -1.21 8.66 8.27
C ASN A 327 -1.45 9.55 7.04
N VAL A 328 -0.49 10.46 6.77
CA VAL A 328 -0.26 11.17 5.48
C VAL A 328 -0.30 10.21 4.26
N GLN A 329 -0.21 8.90 4.52
CA GLN A 329 -0.39 7.80 3.59
C GLN A 329 -1.80 7.67 2.99
N LEU A 330 -2.85 8.21 3.63
CA LEU A 330 -4.24 8.18 3.13
C LEU A 330 -4.54 9.28 2.07
N LEU A 331 -3.55 10.08 1.66
CA LEU A 331 -3.84 11.34 0.98
C LEU A 331 -3.81 11.32 -0.54
N LEU A 332 -3.29 10.30 -1.20
CA LEU A 332 -3.08 10.37 -2.66
C LEU A 332 -4.32 10.22 -3.56
N HIS A 333 -5.54 10.36 -3.05
CA HIS A 333 -6.77 10.28 -3.85
C HIS A 333 -7.47 11.58 -4.20
N MET A 334 -6.92 12.73 -3.81
CA MET A 334 -7.74 13.94 -3.74
C MET A 334 -8.10 14.66 -5.05
N SER A 335 -7.56 14.36 -6.24
CA SER A 335 -8.06 15.10 -7.43
C SER A 335 -9.45 14.63 -7.90
N ASP A 336 -9.82 13.37 -7.65
CA ASP A 336 -11.07 12.79 -8.16
C ASP A 336 -12.11 12.54 -7.04
N THR A 337 -11.77 12.84 -5.78
CA THR A 337 -12.67 12.72 -4.61
C THR A 337 -13.10 14.06 -4.03
N VAL A 338 -12.59 15.18 -4.58
CA VAL A 338 -12.91 16.57 -4.19
C VAL A 338 -13.70 17.31 -5.29
N GLU A 339 -14.23 16.60 -6.29
CA GLU A 339 -15.35 17.15 -7.06
C GLU A 339 -16.63 16.98 -6.24
N ASN A 340 -17.27 18.12 -5.95
CA ASN A 340 -18.57 18.26 -5.29
C ASN A 340 -19.64 17.31 -5.83
#